data_AF-A0A9N9KFG3-F1
#
_entry.id   AF-A0A9N9KFG3-F1
#
_cell.length_a   1.000
_cell.length_b   1.000
_cell.length_c   1.000
_cell.angle_alpha   90.00
_cell.angle_beta   90.00
_cell.angle_gamma   90.00
#
_symmetry.space_group_name_H-M   'P 1'
#
loop_
_entity.id
_entity.type
_entity.pdbx_description
1 polymer ?
#
loop_
_entity_poly.entity_id
_entity_poly.type
_entity_poly.pdbx_seq_one_letter_code
_entity_poly.pdbx_strand_id
1 'polypeptide(L)' 'MGQTLSEPVKEKHTVSGHDERILYASSAMQGWRISMEDAHTATLKLLDKKGYSYFGVYDGHG' A
#
# COMPACT_ATOMS: atom_id res chain seq x y z
N MET A 1 14.37 -13.26 20.99
CA MET A 1 14.55 -12.10 20.07
C MET A 1 13.65 -12.36 18.87
N GLY A 2 12.89 -11.36 18.43
CA GLY A 2 11.82 -11.52 17.44
C GLY A 2 12.28 -12.21 16.16
N GLN A 3 11.39 -12.99 15.57
CA GLN A 3 11.65 -13.80 14.39
C GLN A 3 11.74 -12.85 13.17
N THR A 4 12.93 -12.71 12.59
CA THR A 4 13.21 -11.87 11.40
C THR A 4 13.92 -12.68 10.34
N LEU A 5 13.84 -12.25 9.07
CA LEU A 5 14.58 -12.87 7.97
C LEU A 5 16.09 -12.66 8.11
N SER A 6 16.89 -13.53 7.47
CA SER A 6 18.35 -13.37 7.38
C SER A 6 18.77 -12.23 6.44
N GLU A 7 17.90 -11.85 5.52
CA GLU A 7 18.06 -10.71 4.61
C GLU A 7 16.69 -10.07 4.32
N PRO A 8 16.62 -8.79 3.96
CA PRO A 8 15.34 -8.14 3.72
C PRO A 8 14.81 -8.50 2.33
N VAL A 9 13.49 -8.67 2.24
CA VAL A 9 12.79 -8.68 0.95
C VAL A 9 12.76 -7.25 0.42
N LYS A 10 13.50 -7.01 -0.67
CA LYS A 10 13.66 -5.69 -1.30
C LYS A 10 12.69 -5.44 -2.45
N GLU A 11 11.90 -6.45 -2.84
CA GLU A 11 10.91 -6.31 -3.90
C GLU A 11 9.93 -5.18 -3.57
N LYS A 12 9.65 -4.35 -4.58
CA LYS A 12 8.74 -3.21 -4.48
C LYS A 12 7.46 -3.55 -5.21
N HIS A 13 6.34 -3.55 -4.49
CA HIS A 13 5.02 -3.61 -5.10
C HIS A 13 4.53 -2.19 -5.33
N THR A 14 4.77 -1.67 -6.53
CA THR A 14 4.40 -0.32 -6.92
C THR A 14 3.10 -0.33 -7.71
N VAL A 15 2.16 0.51 -7.31
CA VAL A 15 0.89 0.76 -8.00
C VAL A 15 0.75 2.25 -8.25
N SER A 16 0.29 2.63 -9.43
CA SER A 16 0.05 4.03 -9.79
C SER A 16 -1.19 4.15 -10.65
N GLY A 17 -1.79 5.34 -10.65
CA GLY A 17 -2.93 5.66 -11.50
C GLY A 17 -3.23 7.14 -11.49
N HIS A 18 -4.19 7.55 -12.31
CA HIS A 18 -4.62 8.94 -12.38
C HIS A 18 -6.07 9.06 -12.85
N ASP A 19 -6.68 10.20 -12.58
CA ASP A 19 -7.90 10.70 -13.22
C ASP A 19 -7.67 12.15 -13.71
N GLU A 20 -8.72 12.85 -14.08
CA GLU A 20 -8.64 14.25 -14.55
C GLU A 20 -8.19 15.24 -13.46
N ARG A 21 -8.15 14.81 -12.19
CA ARG A 21 -7.95 15.70 -11.02
C ARG A 21 -6.71 15.35 -10.22
N ILE A 22 -6.36 14.06 -10.13
CA ILE A 22 -5.31 13.55 -9.24
C ILE A 22 -4.48 12.50 -9.98
N LEU A 23 -3.16 12.56 -9.79
CA LEU A 23 -2.23 11.49 -10.07
C LEU A 23 -1.75 10.89 -8.75
N TYR A 24 -1.65 9.57 -8.65
CA TYR A 24 -1.16 8.90 -7.44
C TYR A 24 -0.18 7.77 -7.78
N ALA A 25 0.67 7.46 -6.80
CA ALA A 25 1.48 6.26 -6.76
C ALA A 25 1.66 5.80 -5.30
N SER A 26 1.80 4.49 -5.12
CA SER A 26 2.10 3.83 -3.86
C SER A 26 3.15 2.75 -4.12
N SER A 27 4.02 2.49 -3.15
CA SER A 27 4.97 1.38 -3.20
C SER A 27 5.11 0.76 -1.83
N ALA A 28 5.02 -0.57 -1.76
CA ALA A 28 5.13 -1.34 -0.53
C ALA A 28 6.33 -2.30 -0.58
N MET A 29 6.94 -2.58 0.56
CA MET A 29 8.09 -3.48 0.71
C MET A 29 8.08 -4.14 2.09
N GLN A 30 8.18 -5.46 2.14
CA GLN A 30 8.17 -6.24 3.38
C GLN A 30 9.39 -6.00 4.28
N GLY A 31 10.58 -5.84 3.68
CA GLY A 31 11.80 -5.66 4.45
C GLY A 31 12.17 -6.92 5.25
N TRP A 32 12.47 -6.75 6.53
CA TRP A 32 13.03 -7.81 7.39
C TRP A 32 11.99 -8.69 8.09
N ARG A 33 10.70 -8.34 8.00
CA ARG A 33 9.60 -9.11 8.59
C ARG A 33 9.41 -10.42 7.86
N ILE A 34 8.86 -11.43 8.53
CA ILE A 34 8.60 -12.75 7.94
C ILE A 34 7.42 -12.70 6.97
N SER A 35 6.40 -11.92 7.33
CA SER A 35 5.19 -11.64 6.55
C SER A 35 5.10 -10.16 6.23
N MET A 36 4.48 -9.84 5.10
CA MET A 36 4.00 -8.49 4.79
C MET A 36 2.58 -8.35 5.30
N GLU A 37 2.40 -7.53 6.33
CA GLU A 37 1.09 -7.33 6.99
C GLU A 37 0.47 -5.98 6.62
N ASP A 38 1.25 -5.05 6.04
CA ASP A 38 0.70 -3.80 5.55
C ASP A 38 -0.16 -4.03 4.31
N ALA A 39 -1.23 -3.26 4.21
CA ALA A 39 -2.09 -3.19 3.04
C ALA A 39 -2.36 -1.73 2.67
N HIS A 40 -2.85 -1.50 1.45
CA HIS A 40 -3.27 -0.17 1.03
C HIS A 40 -4.51 -0.22 0.12
N THR A 41 -5.27 0.88 0.11
CA THR A 41 -6.36 1.13 -0.84
C THR A 41 -6.06 2.43 -1.57
N ALA A 42 -6.18 2.43 -2.91
CA ALA A 42 -6.13 3.63 -3.72
C ALA A 42 -7.28 3.63 -4.73
N THR A 43 -8.35 4.36 -4.40
CA THR A 43 -9.60 4.39 -5.17
C THR A 43 -9.94 5.80 -5.59
N LEU A 44 -9.86 6.09 -6.89
CA LEU A 44 -10.17 7.42 -7.44
C LEU A 44 -11.68 7.66 -7.62
N LYS A 45 -12.49 6.61 -7.58
CA LYS A 45 -13.95 6.67 -7.76
C LYS A 45 -14.66 5.91 -6.65
N LEU A 46 -15.26 6.62 -5.71
CA LEU A 46 -16.14 6.03 -4.71
C LEU A 46 -17.56 5.86 -5.29
N LEU A 47 -18.15 4.69 -5.07
CA LEU A 47 -19.56 4.44 -5.36
C LEU A 47 -20.42 5.48 -4.63
N ASP A 48 -21.42 6.01 -5.34
CA ASP A 48 -22.38 7.00 -4.84
C ASP A 48 -21.81 8.34 -4.33
N LYS A 49 -20.51 8.60 -4.56
CA LYS A 49 -19.85 9.88 -4.20
C LYS A 49 -18.97 10.42 -5.32
N LYS A 50 -19.56 11.26 -6.18
CA LYS A 50 -18.84 11.95 -7.26
C LYS A 50 -17.83 12.94 -6.69
N GLY A 51 -16.63 12.97 -7.28
CA GLY A 51 -15.60 13.93 -6.91
C GLY A 51 -14.81 13.57 -5.65
N TYR A 52 -15.02 12.40 -5.06
CA TYR A 52 -14.24 11.95 -3.90
C TYR A 52 -13.33 10.78 -4.28
N SER A 53 -12.10 10.85 -3.79
CA SER A 53 -11.09 9.81 -3.89
C SER A 53 -10.73 9.34 -2.48
N TYR A 54 -10.38 8.06 -2.33
CA TYR A 54 -9.99 7.47 -1.06
C TYR A 54 -8.62 6.82 -1.16
N PHE A 55 -7.78 7.14 -0.20
CA PHE A 55 -6.45 6.57 -0.04
C PHE A 55 -6.27 6.18 1.42
N GLY A 56 -5.84 4.96 1.66
CA GLY A 56 -5.63 4.42 3.00
C GLY A 56 -4.41 3.50 3.02
N VAL A 57 -3.62 3.61 4.08
CA VAL A 57 -2.50 2.71 4.40
C VAL A 57 -2.82 2.08 5.74
N TYR A 58 -2.69 0.76 5.82
CA TYR A 58 -3.03 -0.02 6.99
C TYR A 58 -1.77 -0.77 7.42
N ASP A 59 -1.34 -0.55 8.67
CA ASP A 59 -0.16 -1.18 9.26
C ASP A 59 -0.61 -2.35 10.14
N GLY A 60 -0.43 -3.57 9.63
CA GLY A 60 -0.82 -4.78 10.32
C GLY A 60 0.12 -5.11 11.48
N HIS A 61 -0.42 -5.58 12.59
CA HIS A 61 0.36 -5.89 13.79
C HIS A 61 -0.06 -7.25 14.39
N GLY A 62 0.33 -8.34 13.72
CA GLY A 62 0.30 -9.71 14.27
C GLY A 62 -0.95 -10.53 14.00
#